data_AF-A0A4Q3FB44-F1
#
_entry.id   AF-A0A4Q3FB44-F1
#
_cell.length_a   1.000
_cell.length_b   1.000
_cell.length_c   1.000
_cell.angle_alpha   90.00
_cell.angle_beta   90.00
_cell.angle_gamma   90.00
#
_symmetry.space_group_name_H-M   'P 1'
#
loop_
_entity.id
_entity.type
_entity.pdbx_description
1 polymer ?
#
loop_
_entity_poly.entity_id
_entity_poly.type
_entity_poly.pdbx_seq_one_letter_code
_entity_poly.pdbx_strand_id
1 'polypeptide(L)'
;MTEETEETKPRKNRIFYWLGGFIIVGLLVLTGQYLYWKFLSSDSKEPVNRTLAYKDTKLSAAIKDYGNWSASLAGKKMDVDHELTQTGLNKIANILDLMSANQNNNTVHADISRIYGLADSITYNWKSGKHADMIKLAFAKTTDVMSALQLKQKPAFAKEINVLKLKVKQIDTDTLTLNQRDQVKDVFNQTASVLSTL
;
A
#
# COMPACT_ATOMS: atom_id res chain seq x y z
N MET A 1 45.51 21.17 -99.59
CA MET A 1 45.36 21.98 -98.36
C MET A 1 44.30 21.26 -97.55
N THR A 2 44.76 20.47 -96.58
CA THR A 2 43.99 19.44 -95.87
C THR A 2 43.22 20.05 -94.71
N GLU A 3 41.93 19.74 -94.65
CA GLU A 3 40.98 20.18 -93.63
C GLU A 3 40.97 19.13 -92.52
N GLU A 4 41.59 19.44 -91.37
CA GLU A 4 41.53 18.58 -90.18
C GLU A 4 40.23 18.82 -89.41
N THR A 5 39.50 17.74 -89.19
CA THR A 5 38.26 17.69 -88.41
C THR A 5 38.60 17.43 -86.95
N GLU A 6 38.24 18.37 -86.06
CA GLU A 6 38.49 18.26 -84.62
C GLU A 6 37.35 17.47 -83.93
N GLU A 7 37.70 16.33 -83.34
CA GLU A 7 36.79 15.36 -82.72
C GLU A 7 36.39 15.80 -81.28
N THR A 8 35.10 16.03 -81.03
CA THR A 8 34.63 16.44 -79.68
C THR A 8 34.47 15.25 -78.73
N LYS A 9 35.28 15.22 -77.66
CA LYS A 9 35.24 14.20 -76.60
C LYS A 9 34.04 14.39 -75.64
N PRO A 10 33.27 13.35 -75.27
CA PRO A 10 32.12 13.51 -74.39
C PRO A 10 32.54 13.80 -72.93
N ARG A 11 32.03 14.90 -72.35
CA ARG A 11 32.19 15.21 -70.92
C ARG A 11 31.32 14.27 -70.09
N LYS A 12 31.96 13.50 -69.21
CA LYS A 12 31.33 12.55 -68.27
C LYS A 12 30.57 13.32 -67.18
N ASN A 13 29.24 13.18 -67.15
CA ASN A 13 28.34 13.91 -66.26
C ASN A 13 28.54 13.51 -64.79
N ARG A 14 29.34 14.29 -64.05
CA ARG A 14 29.59 14.13 -62.59
C ARG A 14 28.39 14.44 -61.69
N ILE A 15 27.26 14.87 -62.25
CA ILE A 15 26.07 15.30 -61.50
C ILE A 15 25.32 14.11 -60.85
N PHE A 16 25.47 12.89 -61.39
CA PHE A 16 24.76 11.72 -60.88
C PHE A 16 25.23 11.21 -59.50
N TYR A 17 26.47 11.49 -59.10
CA TYR A 17 26.98 11.03 -57.80
C TYR A 17 26.45 11.85 -56.62
N TRP A 18 26.01 13.09 -56.84
CA TRP A 18 25.50 13.94 -55.78
C TRP A 18 24.08 13.51 -55.36
N LEU A 19 23.19 13.20 -56.32
CA LEU A 19 21.83 12.73 -55.99
C LEU A 19 21.81 11.39 -55.24
N GLY A 20 22.70 10.45 -55.57
CA GLY A 20 22.77 9.15 -54.88
C GLY A 20 23.16 9.28 -53.40
N GLY A 21 24.02 10.25 -53.06
CA GLY A 21 24.43 10.50 -51.67
C GLY A 21 23.28 11.00 -50.79
N PHE A 22 22.44 11.91 -51.30
CA PHE A 22 21.30 12.43 -50.53
C PHE A 22 20.22 11.39 -50.27
N ILE A 23 20.01 10.46 -51.20
CA ILE A 23 19.03 9.38 -51.03
C ILE A 23 19.47 8.42 -49.91
N ILE A 24 20.75 8.07 -49.85
CA ILE A 24 21.28 7.18 -48.82
C ILE A 24 21.22 7.85 -47.44
N VAL A 25 21.61 9.13 -47.35
CA VAL A 25 21.54 9.87 -46.07
C VAL A 25 20.08 10.06 -45.63
N GLY A 26 19.16 10.36 -46.55
CA GLY A 26 17.73 10.45 -46.25
C GLY A 26 17.15 9.15 -45.72
N LEU A 27 17.51 8.00 -46.32
CA LEU A 27 17.09 6.68 -45.85
C LEU A 27 17.67 6.34 -44.46
N LEU A 28 18.91 6.74 -44.17
CA LEU A 28 19.52 6.53 -42.85
C LEU A 28 18.88 7.39 -41.76
N VAL A 29 18.49 8.63 -42.07
CA VAL A 29 17.76 9.48 -41.12
C VAL A 29 16.37 8.93 -40.84
N LEU A 30 15.64 8.48 -41.87
CA LEU A 30 14.31 7.89 -41.73
C LEU A 30 14.33 6.58 -40.94
N THR A 31 15.31 5.71 -41.21
CA THR A 31 15.49 4.46 -40.45
C THR A 31 15.93 4.73 -39.01
N GLY A 32 16.81 5.72 -38.79
CA GLY A 32 17.19 6.18 -37.46
C GLY A 32 16.00 6.74 -36.66
N GLN A 33 15.18 7.59 -37.25
CA GLN A 33 13.94 8.10 -36.64
C GLN A 33 12.93 7.00 -36.37
N TYR A 34 12.73 6.07 -37.31
CA TYR A 34 11.83 4.93 -37.12
C TYR A 34 12.30 4.01 -35.98
N LEU A 35 13.60 3.71 -35.90
CA LEU A 35 14.16 2.91 -34.82
C LEU A 35 14.16 3.64 -33.48
N TYR A 36 14.43 4.96 -33.46
CA TYR A 36 14.30 5.80 -32.28
C TYR A 36 12.86 5.79 -31.75
N TRP A 37 11.87 5.96 -32.64
CA TRP A 37 10.46 5.86 -32.24
C TRP A 37 10.08 4.44 -31.84
N LYS A 38 10.54 3.39 -32.52
CA LYS A 38 10.24 2.00 -32.16
C LYS A 38 10.88 1.58 -30.83
N PHE A 39 12.07 2.09 -30.51
CA PHE A 39 12.82 1.73 -29.30
C PHE A 39 12.43 2.60 -28.09
N LEU A 40 12.15 3.89 -28.28
CA LEU A 40 11.61 4.75 -27.20
C LEU A 40 10.10 4.67 -27.03
N SER A 41 9.34 4.36 -28.09
CA SER A 41 7.88 4.08 -28.00
C SER A 41 7.59 2.60 -27.77
N SER A 42 8.62 1.81 -27.45
CA SER A 42 8.44 0.63 -26.60
C SER A 42 8.14 1.10 -25.17
N ASP A 43 7.09 1.92 -25.05
CA ASP A 43 6.46 2.30 -23.81
C ASP A 43 6.17 0.99 -23.07
N SER A 44 6.79 0.85 -21.91
CA SER A 44 6.40 -0.07 -20.87
C SER A 44 5.00 0.31 -20.36
N LYS A 45 3.96 0.08 -21.19
CA LYS A 45 2.58 0.11 -20.72
C LYS A 45 2.29 -1.21 -20.03
N GLU A 46 2.62 -1.28 -18.73
CA GLU A 46 1.94 -2.00 -17.63
C GLU A 46 2.89 -2.15 -16.40
N PRO A 47 2.44 -2.05 -15.11
CA PRO A 47 1.07 -1.91 -14.62
C PRO A 47 0.94 -1.05 -13.33
N VAL A 48 0.76 0.27 -13.40
CA VAL A 48 0.39 1.06 -12.20
C VAL A 48 -0.98 0.62 -11.66
N ASN A 49 -1.87 0.17 -12.56
CA ASN A 49 -3.23 -0.23 -12.21
C ASN A 49 -3.33 -1.63 -11.56
N ARG A 50 -2.44 -2.58 -11.93
CA ARG A 50 -2.46 -3.94 -11.38
C ARG A 50 -1.96 -3.96 -9.92
N THR A 51 -0.98 -3.12 -9.57
CA THR A 51 -0.46 -3.00 -8.20
C THR A 51 -1.47 -2.35 -7.26
N LEU A 52 -2.17 -1.30 -7.70
CA LEU A 52 -3.24 -0.67 -6.92
C LEU A 52 -4.44 -1.61 -6.74
N ALA A 53 -4.94 -2.22 -7.82
CA ALA A 53 -6.05 -3.18 -7.75
C ALA A 53 -5.73 -4.41 -6.88
N TYR A 54 -4.50 -4.92 -6.93
CA TYR A 54 -4.04 -6.01 -6.07
C TYR A 54 -4.01 -5.62 -4.58
N LYS A 55 -3.52 -4.41 -4.29
CA LYS A 55 -3.47 -3.88 -2.92
C LYS A 55 -4.87 -3.66 -2.35
N ASP A 56 -5.79 -3.11 -3.15
CA ASP A 56 -7.19 -2.92 -2.76
C ASP A 56 -7.89 -4.27 -2.51
N THR A 57 -7.58 -5.29 -3.31
CA THR A 57 -8.08 -6.65 -3.11
C THR A 57 -7.56 -7.27 -1.79
N LYS A 58 -6.28 -7.06 -1.46
CA LYS A 58 -5.72 -7.51 -0.17
C LYS A 58 -6.33 -6.78 1.02
N LEU A 59 -6.45 -5.46 0.93
CA LEU A 59 -7.01 -4.64 2.01
C LEU A 59 -8.47 -5.01 2.29
N SER A 60 -9.30 -5.10 1.24
CA SER A 60 -10.70 -5.51 1.37
C SER A 60 -10.85 -6.92 1.92
N ALA A 61 -9.99 -7.87 1.50
CA ALA A 61 -9.96 -9.21 2.07
C ALA A 61 -9.58 -9.21 3.56
N ALA A 62 -8.60 -8.40 3.96
CA ALA A 62 -8.18 -8.27 5.36
C ALA A 62 -9.27 -7.64 6.24
N ILE A 63 -9.94 -6.58 5.76
CA ILE A 63 -11.09 -5.96 6.46
C ILE A 63 -12.22 -6.97 6.62
N LYS A 64 -12.54 -7.73 5.58
CA LYS A 64 -13.58 -8.77 5.62
C LYS A 64 -13.23 -9.89 6.60
N ASP A 65 -12.00 -10.39 6.57
CA ASP A 65 -11.51 -11.40 7.50
C ASP A 65 -11.60 -10.92 8.95
N TYR A 66 -11.18 -9.68 9.23
CA TYR A 66 -11.29 -9.09 10.56
C TYR A 66 -12.75 -8.89 10.99
N GLY A 67 -13.63 -8.43 10.10
CA GLY A 67 -15.07 -8.29 10.37
C GLY A 67 -15.72 -9.62 10.75
N ASN A 68 -15.44 -10.69 9.99
CA ASN A 68 -15.92 -12.04 10.28
C ASN A 68 -15.38 -12.56 11.62
N TRP A 69 -14.09 -12.36 11.88
CA TRP A 69 -13.48 -12.72 13.14
C TRP A 69 -14.12 -11.98 14.32
N SER A 70 -14.35 -10.67 14.20
CA SER A 70 -14.98 -9.84 15.22
C SER A 70 -16.40 -10.30 15.52
N ALA A 71 -17.20 -10.60 14.48
CA ALA A 71 -18.55 -11.13 14.64
C ALA A 71 -18.58 -12.47 15.40
N SER A 72 -17.53 -13.28 15.27
CA SER A 72 -17.41 -14.56 15.98
C SER A 72 -17.13 -14.42 17.49
N LEU A 73 -16.73 -13.23 17.97
CA LEU A 73 -16.31 -13.00 19.36
C LEU A 73 -17.42 -13.22 20.39
N ALA A 74 -18.69 -13.06 20.01
CA ALA A 74 -19.83 -13.27 20.89
C ALA A 74 -19.85 -14.71 21.46
N GLY A 75 -19.43 -15.70 20.67
CA GLY A 75 -19.37 -17.10 21.08
C GLY A 75 -18.04 -17.54 21.71
N LYS A 76 -17.02 -16.69 21.72
CA LYS A 76 -15.67 -17.07 22.18
C LYS A 76 -15.37 -16.58 23.60
N LYS A 77 -14.67 -17.39 24.39
CA LYS A 77 -14.11 -16.95 25.67
C LYS A 77 -12.66 -16.49 25.44
N MET A 78 -12.26 -15.42 26.13
CA MET A 78 -10.85 -15.05 26.21
C MET A 78 -10.24 -15.84 27.36
N ASP A 79 -9.27 -16.69 27.06
CA ASP A 79 -8.65 -17.54 28.06
C ASP A 79 -7.34 -16.92 28.56
N VAL A 80 -6.71 -17.59 29.52
CA VAL A 80 -5.50 -17.10 30.21
C VAL A 80 -4.30 -16.91 29.26
N ASP A 81 -4.33 -17.54 28.10
CA ASP A 81 -3.31 -17.42 27.05
C ASP A 81 -3.45 -16.14 26.22
N HIS A 82 -4.59 -15.46 26.30
CA HIS A 82 -4.90 -14.27 25.52
C HIS A 82 -4.71 -14.41 23.99
N GLU A 83 -4.79 -15.63 23.43
CA GLU A 83 -4.60 -15.87 21.98
C GLU A 83 -5.60 -15.08 21.14
N LEU A 84 -6.84 -14.99 21.61
CA LEU A 84 -7.89 -14.19 20.99
C LEU A 84 -7.47 -12.72 20.86
N THR A 85 -6.90 -12.15 21.93
CA THR A 85 -6.47 -10.75 21.94
C THR A 85 -5.30 -10.53 20.97
N GLN A 86 -4.30 -11.40 20.99
CA GLN A 86 -3.16 -11.32 20.06
C GLN A 86 -3.62 -11.42 18.61
N THR A 87 -4.51 -12.37 18.31
CA THR A 87 -5.08 -12.54 16.96
C THR A 87 -5.78 -11.28 16.48
N GLY A 88 -6.60 -10.66 17.34
CA GLY A 88 -7.30 -9.42 17.01
C GLY A 88 -6.35 -8.26 16.72
N LEU A 89 -5.36 -8.05 17.60
CA LEU A 89 -4.37 -6.98 17.43
C LEU A 89 -3.49 -7.19 16.19
N ASN A 90 -3.10 -8.43 15.88
CA ASN A 90 -2.34 -8.74 14.66
C ASN A 90 -3.14 -8.47 13.40
N LYS A 91 -4.44 -8.83 13.38
CA LYS A 91 -5.32 -8.51 12.25
C LYS A 91 -5.48 -6.99 12.06
N ILE A 92 -5.64 -6.23 13.15
CA ILE A 92 -5.67 -4.77 13.10
C ILE A 92 -4.38 -4.22 12.52
N ALA A 93 -3.23 -4.62 13.06
CA ALA A 93 -1.93 -4.13 12.60
C ALA A 93 -1.68 -4.42 11.11
N ASN A 94 -2.08 -5.60 10.62
CA ASN A 94 -2.00 -5.96 9.20
C ASN A 94 -2.87 -5.04 8.32
N ILE A 95 -4.10 -4.74 8.76
CA ILE A 95 -4.97 -3.80 8.02
C ILE A 95 -4.34 -2.41 7.98
N LEU A 96 -3.86 -1.91 9.11
CA LEU A 96 -3.23 -0.60 9.20
C LEU A 96 -1.96 -0.50 8.33
N ASP A 97 -1.17 -1.57 8.27
CA ASP A 97 0.02 -1.67 7.40
C ASP A 97 -0.36 -1.61 5.91
N LEU A 98 -1.38 -2.37 5.50
CA LEU A 98 -1.91 -2.32 4.14
C LEU A 98 -2.43 -0.92 3.79
N MET A 99 -3.14 -0.26 4.72
CA MET A 99 -3.63 1.12 4.53
C MET A 99 -2.48 2.13 4.44
N SER A 100 -1.40 1.94 5.20
CA SER A 100 -0.27 2.87 5.29
C SER A 100 0.78 2.64 4.20
N ALA A 101 0.76 1.54 3.44
CA ALA A 101 1.87 1.16 2.57
C ALA A 101 2.21 2.15 1.43
N ASN A 102 1.35 3.13 1.12
CA ASN A 102 1.68 4.21 0.16
C ASN A 102 2.06 5.52 0.88
N GLN A 103 2.21 5.50 2.19
CA GLN A 103 2.52 6.65 3.03
C GLN A 103 3.92 6.51 3.61
N ASN A 104 4.74 7.53 3.35
CA ASN A 104 6.01 7.68 4.04
C ASN A 104 5.78 8.44 5.36
N ASN A 105 5.30 7.74 6.39
CA ASN A 105 5.09 8.29 7.73
C ASN A 105 5.69 7.37 8.79
N ASN A 106 6.90 7.73 9.24
CA ASN A 106 7.65 6.95 10.22
C ASN A 106 6.90 6.76 11.55
N THR A 107 6.11 7.74 11.98
CA THR A 107 5.32 7.63 13.21
C THR A 107 4.24 6.57 13.07
N VAL A 108 3.54 6.53 11.92
CA VAL A 108 2.53 5.50 11.65
C VAL A 108 3.14 4.11 11.63
N HIS A 109 4.27 3.93 10.95
CA HIS A 109 4.96 2.63 10.88
C HIS A 109 5.49 2.18 12.25
N ALA A 110 6.02 3.10 13.06
CA ALA A 110 6.45 2.82 14.42
C ALA A 110 5.29 2.40 15.33
N ASP A 111 4.14 3.08 15.23
CA ASP A 111 2.95 2.73 16.00
C ASP A 111 2.36 1.38 15.58
N ILE A 112 2.32 1.07 14.27
CA ILE A 112 1.91 -0.26 13.77
C ILE A 112 2.84 -1.36 14.30
N SER A 113 4.17 -1.14 14.23
CA SER A 113 5.15 -2.07 14.77
C SER A 113 4.99 -2.28 16.28
N ARG A 114 4.62 -1.21 17.01
CA ARG A 114 4.35 -1.30 18.43
C ARG A 114 3.07 -2.07 18.74
N ILE A 115 2.04 -2.00 17.90
CA ILE A 115 0.84 -2.84 18.04
C ILE A 115 1.20 -4.32 17.92
N TYR A 116 1.99 -4.71 16.92
CA TYR A 116 2.51 -6.09 16.80
C TYR A 116 3.28 -6.53 18.04
N GLY A 117 4.25 -5.72 18.50
CA GLY A 117 5.05 -6.07 19.68
C GLY A 117 4.22 -6.19 20.97
N LEU A 118 3.17 -5.36 21.11
CA LEU A 118 2.23 -5.48 22.23
C LEU A 118 1.38 -6.75 22.11
N ALA A 119 0.92 -7.11 20.92
CA ALA A 119 0.16 -8.33 20.67
C ALA A 119 0.95 -9.58 21.10
N ASP A 120 2.22 -9.65 20.72
CA ASP A 120 3.11 -10.77 21.08
C ASP A 120 3.44 -10.80 22.58
N SER A 121 3.59 -9.63 23.19
CA SER A 121 3.90 -9.53 24.63
C SER A 121 2.76 -10.02 25.53
N ILE A 122 1.52 -9.90 25.08
CA ILE A 122 0.32 -10.29 25.86
C ILE A 122 0.24 -11.82 26.05
N THR A 123 0.78 -12.63 25.13
CA THR A 123 0.74 -14.10 25.25
C THR A 123 2.01 -14.67 25.88
N TYR A 124 3.14 -13.99 25.74
CA TYR A 124 4.42 -14.45 26.31
C TYR A 124 4.45 -14.40 27.85
N ASN A 125 3.78 -13.43 28.49
CA ASN A 125 3.81 -13.27 29.94
C ASN A 125 2.42 -13.44 30.59
N TRP A 126 1.75 -14.56 30.31
CA TRP A 126 0.37 -14.86 30.76
C TRP A 126 0.09 -14.62 32.26
N LYS A 127 1.11 -14.60 33.14
CA LYS A 127 0.97 -14.30 34.59
C LYS A 127 0.98 -12.81 34.94
N SER A 128 1.24 -11.93 33.98
CA SER A 128 1.35 -10.49 34.23
C SER A 128 -0.02 -9.87 34.49
N GLY A 129 -0.14 -9.11 35.59
CA GLY A 129 -1.28 -8.24 35.83
C GLY A 129 -1.37 -7.03 34.88
N LYS A 130 -0.39 -6.86 33.98
CA LYS A 130 -0.24 -5.67 33.11
C LYS A 130 -0.80 -5.86 31.69
N HIS A 131 -1.50 -6.96 31.40
CA HIS A 131 -2.09 -7.15 30.08
C HIS A 131 -3.14 -6.09 29.74
N ALA A 132 -3.91 -5.63 30.74
CA ALA A 132 -4.89 -4.57 30.52
C ALA A 132 -4.22 -3.27 30.05
N ASP A 133 -3.08 -2.89 30.65
CA ASP A 133 -2.26 -1.76 30.20
C ASP A 133 -1.79 -1.92 28.75
N MET A 134 -1.25 -3.09 28.41
CA MET A 134 -0.72 -3.38 27.07
C MET A 134 -1.83 -3.35 26.01
N ILE A 135 -2.98 -3.94 26.31
CA ILE A 135 -4.16 -3.96 25.43
C ILE A 135 -4.69 -2.55 25.22
N LYS A 136 -4.85 -1.78 26.31
CA LYS A 136 -5.30 -0.38 26.23
C LYS A 136 -4.34 0.46 25.39
N LEU A 137 -3.03 0.27 25.57
CA LEU A 137 -2.01 0.96 24.79
C LEU A 137 -2.07 0.57 23.30
N ALA A 138 -2.23 -0.72 22.99
CA ALA A 138 -2.33 -1.20 21.61
C ALA A 138 -3.55 -0.61 20.89
N PHE A 139 -4.69 -0.55 21.57
CA PHE A 139 -5.88 0.10 21.02
C PHE A 139 -5.74 1.63 20.93
N ALA A 140 -5.07 2.29 21.88
CA ALA A 140 -4.79 3.72 21.77
C ALA A 140 -3.96 4.01 20.51
N LYS A 141 -2.89 3.23 20.28
CA LYS A 141 -2.08 3.31 19.06
C LYS A 141 -2.88 3.02 17.80
N THR A 142 -3.81 2.07 17.84
CA THR A 142 -4.75 1.82 16.74
C THR A 142 -5.54 3.10 16.40
N THR A 143 -6.10 3.78 17.40
CA THR A 143 -6.87 5.01 17.16
C THR A 143 -6.02 6.17 16.67
N ASP A 144 -4.76 6.26 17.10
CA ASP A 144 -3.81 7.29 16.63
C ASP A 144 -3.47 7.09 15.15
N VAL A 145 -3.15 5.85 14.76
CA VAL A 145 -2.87 5.50 13.36
C VAL A 145 -4.09 5.73 12.49
N MET A 146 -5.28 5.29 12.92
CA MET A 146 -6.53 5.53 12.18
C MET A 146 -6.79 7.02 11.99
N SER A 147 -6.57 7.84 13.03
CA SER A 147 -6.70 9.30 12.94
C SER A 147 -5.72 9.90 11.93
N ALA A 148 -4.46 9.46 11.95
CA ALA A 148 -3.42 9.94 11.05
C ALA A 148 -3.68 9.55 9.59
N LEU A 149 -4.19 8.35 9.34
CA LEU A 149 -4.56 7.87 8.01
C LEU A 149 -5.82 8.57 7.48
N GLN A 150 -6.79 8.87 8.35
CA GLN A 150 -8.03 9.56 8.01
C GLN A 150 -7.80 10.95 7.40
N LEU A 151 -6.97 11.78 8.06
CA LEU A 151 -6.69 13.16 7.66
C LEU A 151 -6.19 13.27 6.22
N LYS A 152 -5.63 12.17 5.68
CA LYS A 152 -5.08 12.13 4.32
C LYS A 152 -6.00 11.50 3.28
N GLN A 153 -6.93 10.63 3.68
CA GLN A 153 -7.69 9.82 2.72
C GLN A 153 -9.17 10.22 2.62
N LYS A 154 -9.91 10.37 3.74
CA LYS A 154 -11.31 10.84 3.79
C LYS A 154 -11.69 11.28 5.21
N PRO A 155 -12.16 12.51 5.47
CA PRO A 155 -12.58 12.96 6.81
C PRO A 155 -13.89 12.30 7.32
N ALA A 156 -14.44 11.32 6.61
CA ALA A 156 -15.79 10.81 6.83
C ALA A 156 -16.01 10.02 8.14
N PHE A 157 -14.96 9.54 8.82
CA PHE A 157 -15.08 8.63 9.96
C PHE A 157 -14.49 9.15 11.29
N ALA A 158 -14.38 10.48 11.45
CA ALA A 158 -13.80 11.10 12.65
C ALA A 158 -14.64 10.80 13.90
N LYS A 159 -15.96 10.74 13.72
CA LYS A 159 -16.92 10.48 14.80
C LYS A 159 -16.74 9.05 15.31
N GLU A 160 -16.61 8.09 14.42
CA GLU A 160 -16.44 6.67 14.70
C GLU A 160 -15.11 6.41 15.40
N ILE A 161 -14.02 7.07 14.96
CA ILE A 161 -12.73 7.04 15.66
C ILE A 161 -12.84 7.64 17.07
N ASN A 162 -13.59 8.72 17.26
CA ASN A 162 -13.79 9.30 18.59
C ASN A 162 -14.59 8.36 19.50
N VAL A 163 -15.62 7.68 18.98
CA VAL A 163 -16.34 6.64 19.73
C VAL A 163 -15.39 5.50 20.10
N LEU A 164 -14.53 5.06 19.19
CA LEU A 164 -13.51 4.05 19.47
C LEU A 164 -12.56 4.53 20.59
N LYS A 165 -12.04 5.75 20.52
CA LYS A 165 -11.18 6.34 21.59
C LYS A 165 -11.87 6.34 22.95
N LEU A 166 -13.18 6.62 23.00
CA LEU A 166 -13.94 6.57 24.25
C LEU A 166 -14.04 5.15 24.80
N LYS A 167 -14.32 4.14 23.97
CA LYS A 167 -14.33 2.73 24.40
C LYS A 167 -12.95 2.27 24.88
N VAL A 168 -11.88 2.68 24.21
CA VAL A 168 -10.50 2.39 24.66
C VAL A 168 -10.24 2.96 26.07
N LYS A 169 -10.73 4.18 26.35
CA LYS A 169 -10.58 4.79 27.68
C LYS A 169 -11.29 4.01 28.78
N GLN A 170 -12.37 3.29 28.46
CA GLN A 170 -13.15 2.49 29.40
C GLN A 170 -12.47 1.18 29.80
N ILE A 171 -11.42 0.74 29.11
CA ILE A 171 -10.57 -0.36 29.58
C ILE A 171 -9.86 0.12 30.85
N ASP A 172 -10.09 -0.58 31.95
CA ASP A 172 -9.50 -0.25 33.25
C ASP A 172 -8.16 -0.97 33.42
N THR A 173 -7.07 -0.23 33.61
CA THR A 173 -5.75 -0.83 33.78
C THR A 173 -5.55 -1.48 35.14
N ASP A 174 -6.39 -1.16 36.11
CA ASP A 174 -6.34 -1.73 37.46
C ASP A 174 -7.17 -3.03 37.58
N THR A 175 -7.99 -3.33 36.56
CA THR A 175 -8.78 -4.56 36.47
C THR A 175 -8.09 -5.59 35.58
N LEU A 176 -8.01 -6.85 36.02
CA LEU A 176 -7.49 -7.93 35.18
C LEU A 176 -8.29 -8.06 33.88
N THR A 177 -7.61 -8.21 32.75
CA THR A 177 -8.24 -8.32 31.41
C THR A 177 -9.35 -9.38 31.38
N LEU A 178 -9.15 -10.51 32.07
CA LEU A 178 -10.13 -11.58 32.14
C LEU A 178 -11.42 -11.21 32.88
N ASN A 179 -11.44 -10.16 33.68
CA ASN A 179 -12.63 -9.64 34.35
C ASN A 179 -13.33 -8.53 33.56
N GLN A 180 -12.73 -8.09 32.44
CA GLN A 180 -13.25 -7.04 31.56
C GLN A 180 -13.23 -7.47 30.07
N ARG A 181 -13.42 -8.77 29.83
CA ARG A 181 -13.34 -9.38 28.49
C ARG A 181 -14.34 -8.74 27.53
N ASP A 182 -15.52 -8.39 28.02
CA ASP A 182 -16.58 -7.83 27.19
C ASP A 182 -16.25 -6.39 26.76
N GLN A 183 -15.61 -5.57 27.62
CA GLN A 183 -15.08 -4.27 27.20
C GLN A 183 -14.02 -4.43 26.10
N VAL A 184 -13.10 -5.39 26.24
CA VAL A 184 -12.07 -5.63 25.22
C VAL A 184 -12.68 -6.08 23.88
N LYS A 185 -13.66 -6.99 23.92
CA LYS A 185 -14.41 -7.41 22.72
C LYS A 185 -15.19 -6.27 22.08
N ASP A 186 -15.78 -5.40 22.88
CA ASP A 186 -16.51 -4.22 22.41
C ASP A 186 -15.60 -3.24 21.67
N VAL A 187 -14.34 -3.07 22.12
CA VAL A 187 -13.34 -2.30 21.36
C VAL A 187 -12.99 -2.97 20.03
N PHE A 188 -12.83 -4.29 19.98
CA PHE A 188 -12.61 -5.01 18.72
C PHE A 188 -13.79 -4.84 17.74
N ASN A 189 -15.03 -4.98 18.24
CA ASN A 189 -16.26 -4.79 17.46
C ASN A 189 -16.40 -3.35 16.95
N GLN A 190 -16.10 -2.36 17.79
CA GLN A 190 -16.11 -0.96 17.36
C GLN A 190 -15.03 -0.69 16.30
N THR A 191 -13.87 -1.32 16.43
CA THR A 191 -12.81 -1.24 15.42
C THR A 191 -13.27 -1.83 14.08
N ALA A 192 -14.00 -2.95 14.11
CA ALA A 192 -14.56 -3.57 12.90
C ALA A 192 -15.60 -2.65 12.24
N SER A 193 -16.45 -2.02 13.05
CA SER A 193 -17.41 -1.01 12.58
C SER A 193 -16.70 0.15 11.89
N VAL A 194 -15.63 0.71 12.46
CA VAL A 194 -14.86 1.79 11.83
C VAL A 194 -14.26 1.32 10.50
N LEU A 195 -13.60 0.16 10.50
CA LEU A 195 -12.93 -0.37 9.30
C LEU A 195 -13.90 -0.71 8.17
N SER A 196 -15.13 -1.13 8.47
CA SER A 196 -16.15 -1.42 7.46
C SER A 196 -16.68 -0.18 6.72
N THR A 197 -16.37 1.03 7.21
CA THR A 197 -16.75 2.29 6.55
C THR A 197 -15.71 2.80 5.54
N LEU A 198 -14.55 2.13 5.44
CA LEU A 198 -13.46 2.44 4.52
C LEU A 198 -13.74 1.87 3.12
#